data_AF-A0A256ZEZ3-F1
#
_entry.id   AF-A0A256ZEZ3-F1
#
_cell.length_a   1.000
_cell.length_b   1.000
_cell.length_c   1.000
_cell.angle_alpha   90.00
_cell.angle_beta   90.00
_cell.angle_gamma   90.00
#
_symmetry.space_group_name_H-M   'P 1'
#
loop_
_entity.id
_entity.type
_entity.pdbx_description
1 polymer ?
#
loop_
_entity_poly.entity_id
_entity_poly.type
_entity_poly.pdbx_seq_one_letter_code
_entity_poly.pdbx_strand_id
1 'polypeptide(L)'
;MVKEERIAVGADYPVNTMGGLKGRGHPWGATGLYQAVEAAWQLRGEAGKNQVDGAEVGLTHNMCGLGSISCVHILARWEVVA
;
A
#
# COMPACT_ATOMS: atom_id res chain seq x y z
N MET A 1 -7.48 11.18 14.91
CA MET A 1 -6.38 11.48 13.98
C MET A 1 -5.26 10.51 14.29
N VAL A 2 -4.70 9.82 13.28
CA VAL A 2 -3.59 8.87 13.48
C VAL A 2 -2.29 9.65 13.69
N LYS A 3 -1.41 9.18 14.59
CA LYS A 3 -0.08 9.78 14.82
C LYS A 3 0.84 9.44 13.65
N GLU A 4 1.54 10.43 13.09
CA GLU A 4 2.46 10.22 11.96
C GLU A 4 3.55 9.19 12.27
N GLU A 5 4.01 9.14 13.52
CA GLU A 5 4.97 8.17 14.07
C GLU A 5 4.56 6.71 13.87
N ARG A 6 3.29 6.44 13.54
CA ARG A 6 2.76 5.09 13.33
C ARG A 6 2.55 4.74 11.88
N ILE A 7 2.49 5.73 10.97
CA ILE A 7 2.07 5.53 9.57
C ILE A 7 3.01 6.11 8.52
N ALA A 8 4.03 6.86 8.94
CA ALA A 8 5.08 7.34 8.05
C ALA A 8 5.90 6.18 7.47
N VAL A 9 6.63 6.45 6.40
CA VAL A 9 7.65 5.51 5.91
C VAL A 9 8.70 5.31 7.02
N GLY A 10 8.97 4.05 7.38
CA GLY A 10 9.85 3.70 8.50
C GLY A 10 9.17 3.59 9.87
N ALA A 11 7.86 3.84 9.97
CA ALA A 11 7.06 3.59 11.17
C ALA A 11 6.58 2.14 11.28
N ASP A 12 5.89 1.82 12.38
CA ASP A 12 5.33 0.47 12.64
C ASP A 12 4.39 -0.02 11.52
N TYR A 13 3.58 0.87 10.96
CA TYR A 13 2.55 0.53 9.97
C TYR A 13 2.52 1.56 8.84
N PRO A 14 3.52 1.60 7.94
CA PRO A 14 3.54 2.58 6.86
C PRO A 14 2.28 2.47 5.98
N VAL A 15 1.55 3.57 5.82
CA VAL A 15 0.30 3.62 5.04
C VAL A 15 0.43 4.64 3.93
N ASN A 16 -0.04 4.29 2.72
CA ASN A 16 -0.08 5.21 1.57
C ASN A 16 1.29 5.87 1.31
N THR A 17 2.34 5.05 1.19
CA THR A 17 3.74 5.49 1.08
C THR A 17 4.00 6.41 -0.12
N MET A 18 3.15 6.36 -1.14
CA MET A 18 3.19 7.27 -2.29
C MET A 18 2.16 8.42 -2.22
N GLY A 19 1.63 8.73 -1.03
CA GLY A 19 0.70 9.85 -0.77
C GLY A 19 -0.78 9.49 -0.82
N GLY A 20 -1.12 8.26 -1.24
CA GLY A 20 -2.50 7.76 -1.33
C GLY A 20 -3.41 8.66 -2.19
N LEU A 21 -4.72 8.60 -1.96
CA LEU A 21 -5.68 9.36 -2.77
C LEU A 21 -5.48 10.88 -2.66
N LYS A 22 -4.96 11.36 -1.51
CA LYS A 22 -4.76 12.79 -1.24
C LYS A 22 -3.56 13.36 -1.98
N GLY A 23 -2.43 12.65 -2.00
CA GLY A 23 -1.19 13.13 -2.62
C GLY A 23 -1.01 12.64 -4.06
N ARG A 24 -1.36 11.38 -4.34
CA ARG A 24 -1.20 10.75 -5.66
C ARG A 24 -2.40 10.97 -6.59
N GLY A 25 -3.57 11.23 -6.00
CA GLY A 25 -4.84 11.41 -6.71
C GLY A 25 -5.75 10.18 -6.67
N HIS A 26 -6.99 10.37 -7.12
CA HIS A 26 -8.05 9.35 -7.12
C HIS A 26 -8.70 9.18 -8.49
N PRO A 27 -8.00 8.57 -9.47
CA PRO A 27 -8.64 8.09 -10.69
C PRO A 27 -9.50 6.87 -10.32
N TRP A 28 -10.82 7.02 -10.38
CA TRP A 28 -11.80 6.08 -9.80
C TRP A 28 -11.46 4.60 -10.03
N GLY A 29 -11.55 4.13 -11.28
CA GLY A 29 -11.30 2.73 -11.61
C GLY A 29 -9.84 2.29 -11.44
N ALA A 30 -8.89 3.21 -11.59
CA ALA A 30 -7.46 2.89 -11.50
C ALA A 30 -6.92 2.91 -10.06
N THR A 31 -7.73 3.31 -9.08
CA THR A 31 -7.27 3.44 -7.68
C THR A 31 -6.86 2.12 -7.06
N GLY A 32 -7.71 1.10 -7.18
CA GLY A 32 -7.38 -0.24 -6.69
C GLY A 32 -6.15 -0.83 -7.40
N LEU A 33 -5.96 -0.53 -8.69
CA LEU A 33 -4.83 -1.04 -9.45
C LEU A 33 -3.50 -0.43 -8.96
N TYR A 34 -3.43 0.90 -8.76
CA TYR A 34 -2.18 1.47 -8.27
C TYR A 34 -1.88 1.04 -6.83
N GLN A 35 -2.90 0.81 -5.99
CA GLN A 35 -2.70 0.27 -4.64
C GLN A 35 -2.05 -1.11 -4.70
N ALA A 36 -2.53 -1.99 -5.58
CA ALA A 36 -1.94 -3.30 -5.81
C ALA A 36 -0.50 -3.21 -6.36
N VAL A 37 -0.26 -2.30 -7.31
CA VAL A 37 1.08 -2.04 -7.87
C VAL A 37 2.05 -1.52 -6.81
N GLU A 38 1.62 -0.58 -5.97
CA GLU A 38 2.43 -0.04 -4.87
C GLU A 38 2.79 -1.14 -3.87
N ALA A 39 1.81 -1.96 -3.44
CA ALA A 39 2.08 -3.10 -2.57
C ALA A 39 3.07 -4.08 -3.22
N ALA A 40 2.89 -4.38 -4.51
CA ALA A 40 3.78 -5.27 -5.24
C ALA A 40 5.21 -4.70 -5.41
N TRP A 41 5.37 -3.39 -5.56
CA TRP A 41 6.69 -2.75 -5.58
C TRP A 41 7.35 -2.78 -4.20
N GLN A 42 6.61 -2.51 -3.13
CA GLN A 42 7.14 -2.61 -1.77
C GLN A 42 7.64 -4.04 -1.48
N LEU A 43 6.81 -5.04 -1.80
CA LEU A 43 7.13 -6.46 -1.65
C LEU A 43 8.20 -6.98 -2.62
N ARG A 44 8.63 -6.19 -3.60
CA ARG A 44 9.76 -6.54 -4.49
C ARG A 44 11.02 -5.75 -4.19
N GLY A 45 10.95 -4.72 -3.33
CA GLY A 45 12.08 -3.81 -3.13
C GLY A 45 12.24 -2.77 -4.25
N GLU A 46 11.16 -2.49 -5.00
CA GLU A 46 11.16 -1.64 -6.19
C GLU A 46 10.50 -0.26 -5.95
N ALA A 47 10.16 0.09 -4.70
CA ALA A 47 9.41 1.33 -4.39
C ALA A 47 10.28 2.60 -4.32
N GLY A 48 11.58 2.50 -4.64
CA GLY A 48 12.50 3.64 -4.73
C GLY A 48 12.60 4.42 -3.42
N LYS A 49 12.45 5.76 -3.49
CA LYS A 49 12.56 6.64 -2.30
C LYS A 49 11.51 6.40 -1.21
N ASN A 50 10.43 5.69 -1.54
CA ASN A 50 9.33 5.42 -0.61
C ASN A 50 9.38 3.97 -0.07
N GLN A 51 10.48 3.26 -0.28
CA GLN A 51 10.64 1.86 0.12
C GLN A 51 10.47 1.68 1.63
N VAL A 52 9.69 0.68 2.01
CA VAL A 52 9.58 0.18 3.37
C VAL A 52 10.61 -0.94 3.54
N ASP A 53 11.48 -0.78 4.54
CA ASP A 53 12.51 -1.76 4.86
C ASP A 53 11.88 -3.08 5.32
N GLY A 54 12.37 -4.19 4.78
CA GLY A 54 11.92 -5.52 5.17
C GLY A 54 10.44 -5.83 4.87
N ALA A 55 9.84 -5.20 3.86
CA ALA A 55 8.45 -5.46 3.51
C ALA A 55 8.21 -6.91 3.06
N GLU A 56 7.55 -7.70 3.90
CA GLU A 56 7.17 -9.11 3.66
C GLU A 56 5.68 -9.31 3.38
N VAL A 57 4.83 -8.48 3.99
CA VAL A 57 3.37 -8.51 3.83
C VAL A 57 2.85 -7.11 3.54
N GLY A 58 1.98 -6.99 2.55
CA GLY A 58 1.31 -5.76 2.16
C GLY A 58 -0.21 -5.94 2.15
N LEU A 59 -0.95 -4.90 2.55
CA LEU A 59 -2.40 -4.87 2.52
C LEU A 59 -2.89 -3.73 1.64
N THR A 60 -3.85 -4.01 0.76
CA THR A 60 -4.63 -2.99 0.06
C THR A 60 -6.06 -3.02 0.57
N HIS A 61 -6.63 -1.85 0.83
CA HIS A 61 -8.03 -1.68 1.20
C HIS A 61 -8.63 -0.63 0.26
N ASN A 62 -9.31 -1.09 -0.77
CA ASN A 62 -9.98 -0.25 -1.75
C ASN A 62 -11.47 -0.16 -1.42
N MET A 63 -12.01 1.05 -1.35
CA MET A 63 -13.40 1.30 -0.98
C MET A 63 -14.10 2.08 -2.09
N CYS A 64 -15.33 1.68 -2.43
CA CYS A 64 -16.18 2.36 -3.40
C CYS A 64 -17.39 3.01 -2.72
N GLY A 65 -17.82 4.16 -3.26
CA GLY A 65 -18.90 4.96 -2.68
C GLY A 65 -18.58 5.40 -1.25
N LEU A 66 -19.61 5.51 -0.43
CA LEU A 66 -19.50 5.84 1.00
C LEU A 66 -19.31 4.57 1.85
N GLY A 67 -18.48 3.64 1.38
CA GLY A 67 -18.26 2.34 2.04
C GLY A 67 -19.31 1.28 1.72
N SER A 68 -19.99 1.39 0.58
CA SER A 68 -20.96 0.37 0.14
C SER A 68 -20.27 -0.92 -0.31
N ILE A 69 -19.05 -0.81 -0.83
CA ILE A 69 -18.25 -1.96 -1.26
C ILE A 69 -16.82 -1.73 -0.78
N SER A 70 -16.23 -2.77 -0.17
CA SER A 70 -14.82 -2.84 0.16
C SER A 70 -14.20 -4.08 -0.46
N CYS A 71 -13.01 -3.91 -1.01
CA CYS A 71 -12.19 -5.00 -1.51
C CYS A 71 -10.82 -4.91 -0.81
N VAL A 72 -10.45 -6.00 -0.14
CA VAL A 72 -9.20 -6.10 0.62
C VAL A 72 -8.35 -7.21 0.03
N HIS A 73 -7.09 -6.91 -0.24
CA HIS A 73 -6.10 -7.92 -0.64
C HIS A 73 -4.94 -7.92 0.34
N ILE A 74 -4.49 -9.12 0.72
CA ILE A 74 -3.23 -9.33 1.43
C ILE A 74 -2.27 -9.98 0.43
N LEU A 75 -1.12 -9.35 0.22
CA LEU A 75 -0.06 -9.84 -0.63
C LEU A 75 1.15 -10.15 0.25
N ALA A 76 1.86 -11.22 -0.05
CA ALA A 76 3.08 -11.59 0.66
C ALA A 76 4.19 -11.92 -0.33
N ARG A 77 5.42 -11.59 0.03
CA ARG A 77 6.62 -12.05 -0.67
C ARG A 77 6.82 -13.52 -0.30
N TRP A 78 6.75 -14.41 -1.28
CA TRP A 78 7.08 -15.81 -1.08
C TRP A 78 8.50 -16.07 -1.56
N GLU A 79 9.36 -16.59 -0.68
CA GLU A 79 10.65 -17.12 -1.12
C GLU A 79 10.44 -18.50 -1.74
N VAL A 80 10.68 -18.61 -3.05
CA VAL A 80 10.79 -19.92 -3.70
C VAL A 80 12.15 -20.46 -3.30
N VAL A 81 12.17 -21.34 -2.29
CA VAL A 81 13.34 -22.16 -2.00
C VAL A 81 13.54 -23.07 -3.21
N ALA A 82 14.61 -22.83 -3.97
CA ALA A 82 15.04 -23.67 -5.09
C ALA A 82 15.82 -24.88 -4.59
#